data_AF-A0A371DEA7-F1
#
_entry.id   AF-A0A371DEA7-F1
#
_cell.length_a   1.000
_cell.length_b   1.000
_cell.length_c   1.000
_cell.angle_alpha   90.00
_cell.angle_beta   90.00
_cell.angle_gamma   90.00
#
_symmetry.space_group_name_H-M   'P 1'
#
loop_
_entity.id
_entity.type
_entity.pdbx_description
1 polymer ?
#
loop_
_entity_poly.entity_id
_entity_poly.type
_entity_poly.pdbx_seq_one_letter_code
_entity_poly.pdbx_strand_id
1 'polypeptide(L)'
;MRLLEDPHRFRDSLAIIRKIWKEHGVNSYLPYSQQDPVKLRSIKLEATKRLPFLDARYEDAWPVTFYLRKALRNRGRNEQHERRRIRDDSDEADYLYDGPSLRTRGRREVHTRASRKSKNLTRHTPVRTTSTPASVAPKVPVSQVRRRERAAPYSSSSSSSARWSYESGPQSTVVTQASTSATSTQRSLVTSSPASSTRRSAAASGADLGTFHHPPATPAAPSGHGPTAGPSTNTVLSALQSYHLPEADAKRVTQLLASVGVVDAAYLRVLARMHGRDGWLCEMRDKGEMTEIQMRVLREILVRMS
;
A
#
# COMPACT_ATOMS: atom_id res chain seq x y z
N MET A 1 -8.85 -20.81 9.34
CA MET A 1 -7.56 -20.32 9.89
C MET A 1 -7.03 -19.13 9.08
N ARG A 2 -7.92 -18.29 8.54
CA ARG A 2 -7.55 -17.04 7.88
C ARG A 2 -6.97 -16.13 8.98
N LEU A 3 -5.82 -15.48 8.79
CA LEU A 3 -5.24 -14.47 9.72
C LEU A 3 -6.19 -13.30 10.07
N LEU A 4 -7.33 -13.27 9.39
CA LEU A 4 -8.28 -12.19 9.30
C LEU A 4 -9.60 -12.57 9.98
N GLU A 5 -9.79 -13.85 10.32
CA GLU A 5 -10.86 -14.30 11.24
C GLU A 5 -10.55 -13.85 12.67
N ASP A 6 -9.28 -13.55 12.96
CA ASP A 6 -8.82 -13.19 14.29
C ASP A 6 -7.99 -11.89 14.26
N PRO A 7 -8.62 -10.72 14.53
CA PRO A 7 -7.92 -9.44 14.56
C PRO A 7 -6.86 -9.37 15.65
N HIS A 8 -6.96 -10.17 16.71
CA HIS A 8 -5.94 -10.25 17.76
C HIS A 8 -4.68 -10.92 17.23
N ARG A 9 -4.81 -12.07 16.53
CA ARG A 9 -3.65 -12.73 15.89
C ARG A 9 -2.94 -11.83 14.88
N PHE A 10 -3.66 -11.03 14.12
CA PHE A 10 -3.03 -10.05 13.23
C PHE A 10 -2.23 -9.00 14.00
N ARG A 11 -2.80 -8.45 15.09
CA ARG A 11 -2.08 -7.51 15.97
C ARG A 11 -0.84 -8.14 16.58
N ASP A 12 -0.92 -9.38 17.03
CA ASP A 12 0.20 -10.13 17.61
C ASP A 12 1.29 -10.39 16.56
N SER A 13 0.91 -10.76 15.35
CA SER A 13 1.84 -10.94 14.23
C SER A 13 2.60 -9.64 13.93
N LEU A 14 1.90 -8.49 13.92
CA LEU A 14 2.55 -7.19 13.74
C LEU A 14 3.43 -6.79 14.93
N ALA A 15 3.06 -7.18 16.16
CA ALA A 15 3.91 -6.96 17.34
C ALA A 15 5.21 -7.76 17.23
N ILE A 16 5.12 -9.01 16.79
CA ILE A 16 6.28 -9.89 16.55
C ILE A 16 7.18 -9.32 15.44
N ILE A 17 6.62 -8.90 14.30
CA ILE A 17 7.41 -8.29 13.21
C ILE A 17 8.12 -7.01 13.69
N ARG A 18 7.43 -6.16 14.48
CA ARG A 18 8.03 -4.96 15.07
C ARG A 18 9.16 -5.28 16.06
N LYS A 19 9.01 -6.36 16.84
CA LYS A 19 10.04 -6.82 17.76
C LYS A 19 11.28 -7.29 17.01
N ILE A 20 11.12 -8.16 16.01
CA ILE A 20 12.21 -8.67 15.17
C ILE A 20 12.94 -7.52 14.49
N TRP A 21 12.22 -6.58 13.88
CA TRP A 21 12.84 -5.38 13.29
C TRP A 21 13.78 -4.70 14.28
N LYS A 22 13.29 -4.39 15.49
CA LYS A 22 14.07 -3.68 16.52
C LYS A 22 15.32 -4.46 16.91
N GLU A 23 15.22 -5.78 17.02
CA GLU A 23 16.34 -6.69 17.31
C GLU A 23 17.42 -6.63 16.20
N HIS A 24 17.01 -6.49 14.93
CA HIS A 24 17.93 -6.35 13.78
C HIS A 24 18.50 -4.93 13.59
N GLY A 25 18.16 -3.97 14.47
CA GLY A 25 18.69 -2.61 14.41
C GLY A 25 18.37 -1.88 13.11
N VAL A 26 17.20 -2.14 12.52
CA VAL A 26 16.76 -1.41 11.31
C VAL A 26 16.40 0.03 11.68
N ASN A 27 17.01 0.97 10.97
CA ASN A 27 16.88 2.39 11.27
C ASN A 27 15.49 2.90 10.85
N SER A 28 14.63 3.22 11.82
CA SER A 28 13.28 3.70 11.52
C SER A 28 13.20 5.06 10.83
N TYR A 29 14.31 5.81 10.76
CA TYR A 29 14.38 7.11 10.10
C TYR A 29 14.68 7.02 8.60
N LEU A 30 15.18 5.87 8.13
CA LEU A 30 15.48 5.67 6.71
C LEU A 30 14.28 5.04 5.98
N PRO A 31 13.97 5.46 4.74
CA PRO A 31 12.95 4.83 3.92
C PRO A 31 13.35 3.40 3.55
N TYR A 32 12.37 2.55 3.22
CA TYR A 32 12.57 1.14 2.88
C TYR A 32 13.65 0.91 1.81
N SER A 33 13.71 1.77 0.80
CA SER A 33 14.69 1.69 -0.31
C SER A 33 16.12 2.00 0.10
N GLN A 34 16.34 2.67 1.24
CA GLN A 34 17.66 3.01 1.77
C GLN A 34 18.11 2.07 2.90
N GLN A 35 17.27 1.10 3.27
CA GLN A 35 17.65 0.08 4.25
C GLN A 35 18.62 -0.92 3.64
N ASP A 36 19.44 -1.52 4.49
CA ASP A 36 20.30 -2.64 4.10
C ASP A 36 19.43 -3.85 3.65
N PRO A 37 19.52 -4.30 2.39
CA PRO A 37 18.74 -5.41 1.89
C PRO A 37 19.06 -6.72 2.62
N VAL A 38 20.27 -6.90 3.15
CA VAL A 38 20.66 -8.09 3.92
C VAL A 38 19.85 -8.15 5.22
N LYS A 39 19.75 -7.03 5.95
CA LYS A 39 18.92 -6.93 7.16
C LYS A 39 17.44 -7.21 6.88
N LEU A 40 16.90 -6.66 5.79
CA LEU A 40 15.51 -6.89 5.42
C LEU A 40 15.23 -8.37 5.11
N ARG A 41 16.18 -9.08 4.48
CA ARG A 41 16.09 -10.53 4.26
C ARG A 41 16.16 -11.30 5.57
N SER A 42 17.07 -10.94 6.48
CA SER A 42 17.16 -11.56 7.81
C SER A 42 15.86 -11.39 8.61
N ILE A 43 15.25 -10.20 8.59
CA ILE A 43 13.94 -9.97 9.21
C ILE A 43 12.86 -10.82 8.58
N LYS A 44 12.82 -10.94 7.25
CA LYS A 44 11.85 -11.81 6.55
C LYS A 44 12.03 -13.27 7.00
N LEU A 45 13.26 -13.79 7.00
CA LEU A 45 13.56 -15.16 7.42
C LEU A 45 13.14 -15.40 8.88
N GLU A 46 13.49 -14.48 9.78
CA GLU A 46 13.17 -14.64 11.20
C GLU A 46 11.67 -14.49 11.48
N ALA A 47 10.99 -13.56 10.80
CA ALA A 47 9.54 -13.42 10.90
C ALA A 47 8.84 -14.69 10.44
N THR A 48 9.31 -15.29 9.35
CA THR A 48 8.78 -16.56 8.81
C THR A 48 9.03 -17.72 9.78
N LYS A 49 10.20 -17.75 10.44
CA LYS A 49 10.52 -18.72 11.49
C LYS A 49 9.59 -18.61 12.71
N ARG A 50 9.29 -17.38 13.17
CA ARG A 50 8.39 -17.16 14.33
C ARG A 50 6.91 -17.28 13.98
N LEU A 51 6.55 -17.04 12.72
CA LEU A 51 5.18 -17.02 12.19
C LEU A 51 5.08 -17.98 11.00
N PRO A 52 5.16 -19.32 11.22
CA PRO A 52 5.24 -20.29 10.13
C PRO A 52 4.00 -20.31 9.23
N PHE A 53 2.85 -19.83 9.72
CA PHE A 53 1.66 -19.67 8.89
C PHE A 53 1.84 -18.65 7.77
N LEU A 54 2.80 -17.72 7.87
CA LEU A 54 3.07 -16.74 6.82
C LEU A 54 3.61 -17.46 5.59
N ASP A 55 4.56 -18.38 5.77
CA ASP A 55 5.11 -19.19 4.68
C ASP A 55 4.06 -20.12 4.08
N ALA A 56 3.27 -20.77 4.94
CA ALA A 56 2.27 -21.74 4.52
C ALA A 56 1.10 -21.15 3.72
N ARG A 57 0.88 -19.82 3.82
CA ARG A 57 -0.32 -19.15 3.25
C ARG A 57 0.00 -18.03 2.30
N TYR A 58 1.16 -17.41 2.43
CA TYR A 58 1.55 -16.26 1.63
C TYR A 58 2.88 -16.59 0.99
N GLU A 59 2.83 -16.66 -0.34
CA GLU A 59 4.03 -16.79 -1.15
C GLU A 59 5.04 -15.72 -0.73
N ASP A 60 6.27 -16.17 -0.50
CA ASP A 60 7.36 -15.30 -0.11
C ASP A 60 7.17 -14.50 1.18
N ALA A 61 6.26 -14.93 2.08
CA ALA A 61 5.92 -14.21 3.30
C ALA A 61 5.71 -12.70 3.03
N TRP A 62 5.11 -12.37 1.89
CA TRP A 62 4.96 -11.00 1.42
C TRP A 62 4.27 -10.05 2.42
N PRO A 63 3.38 -10.49 3.35
CA PRO A 63 2.85 -9.60 4.38
C PRO A 63 3.93 -8.93 5.22
N VAL A 64 5.08 -9.60 5.43
CA VAL A 64 6.23 -9.02 6.13
C VAL A 64 6.82 -7.88 5.32
N THR A 65 7.13 -8.11 4.04
CA THR A 65 7.75 -7.10 3.17
C THR A 65 6.81 -5.92 2.93
N PHE A 66 5.52 -6.18 2.75
CA PHE A 66 4.47 -5.15 2.63
C PHE A 66 4.38 -4.31 3.90
N TYR A 67 4.34 -4.94 5.08
CA TYR A 67 4.30 -4.22 6.34
C TYR A 67 5.55 -3.36 6.53
N LEU A 68 6.74 -3.90 6.26
CA LEU A 68 8.01 -3.16 6.35
C LEU A 68 8.01 -1.95 5.41
N ARG A 69 7.61 -2.12 4.15
CA ARG A 69 7.47 -1.02 3.20
C ARG A 69 6.53 0.05 3.73
N LYS A 70 5.35 -0.35 4.22
CA LYS A 70 4.34 0.58 4.72
C LYS A 70 4.81 1.33 5.97
N ALA A 71 5.42 0.64 6.92
CA ALA A 71 5.91 1.22 8.17
C ALA A 71 7.12 2.15 7.96
N LEU A 72 7.95 1.87 6.94
CA LEU A 72 9.13 2.68 6.60
C LEU A 72 8.85 3.80 5.57
N ARG A 73 7.67 3.83 4.94
CA ARG A 73 7.36 4.77 3.85
C ARG A 73 7.17 6.23 4.31
N ASN A 74 6.70 6.47 5.53
CA ASN A 74 6.07 7.76 5.88
C ASN A 74 6.54 8.43 7.17
N ARG A 75 7.62 7.98 7.83
CA ARG A 75 8.03 8.61 9.09
C ARG A 75 8.44 10.08 8.94
N GLY A 76 9.11 10.46 7.86
CA GLY A 76 9.49 11.86 7.61
C GLY A 76 8.29 12.81 7.37
N ARG A 77 7.19 12.33 6.77
CA ARG A 77 5.99 13.16 6.57
C ARG A 77 5.11 13.21 7.82
N ASN A 78 5.02 12.10 8.56
CA ASN A 78 4.22 12.06 9.78
C ASN A 78 4.84 12.92 10.89
N GLU A 79 6.16 12.96 11.05
CA GLU A 79 6.78 13.88 12.01
C GLU A 79 6.50 15.35 11.66
N GLN A 80 6.49 15.69 10.36
CA GLN A 80 6.15 17.04 9.94
C GLN A 80 4.66 17.36 10.15
N HIS A 81 3.76 16.38 10.00
CA HIS A 81 2.35 16.56 10.28
C HIS A 81 2.05 16.60 11.77
N GLU A 82 2.74 15.81 12.58
CA GLU A 82 2.64 15.84 14.05
C GLU A 82 3.18 17.16 14.60
N ARG A 83 4.31 17.65 14.07
CA ARG A 83 4.81 19.00 14.39
C ARG A 83 3.82 20.10 13.99
N ARG A 84 3.06 19.93 12.91
CA ARG A 84 1.98 20.87 12.54
C ARG A 84 0.81 20.76 13.52
N ARG A 85 0.40 19.55 13.89
CA ARG A 85 -0.66 19.34 14.89
C ARG A 85 -0.31 19.96 16.24
N ILE A 86 0.89 19.68 16.77
CA ILE A 86 1.36 20.27 18.04
C ILE A 86 1.41 21.80 17.94
N ARG A 87 1.74 22.36 16.77
CA ARG A 87 1.81 23.81 16.58
C ARG A 87 0.42 24.45 16.51
N ASP A 88 -0.53 23.80 15.85
CA ASP A 88 -1.93 24.27 15.79
C ASP A 88 -2.63 24.12 17.16
N ASP A 89 -2.21 23.15 17.98
CA ASP A 89 -2.72 22.91 19.35
C ASP A 89 -2.04 23.82 20.41
N SER A 90 -0.93 24.48 20.05
CA SER A 90 -0.17 25.36 20.97
C SER A 90 -0.59 26.83 20.92
N ASP A 91 -1.47 27.22 20.00
CA ASP A 91 -2.05 28.58 19.96
C ASP A 91 -3.37 28.69 20.76
N GLU A 92 -3.88 27.58 21.31
CA GLU A 92 -4.87 27.59 22.39
C GLU A 92 -4.13 27.84 23.70
N ALA A 93 -3.63 29.07 23.84
CA ALA A 93 -3.05 29.52 25.09
C ALA A 93 -4.09 29.35 26.20
N ASP A 94 -3.67 28.66 27.26
CA ASP A 94 -4.38 28.33 28.50
C ASP A 94 -4.68 29.59 29.34
N TYR A 95 -5.18 30.64 28.69
CA TYR A 95 -5.82 31.75 29.36
C TYR A 95 -7.17 31.24 29.83
N LEU A 96 -7.23 30.84 31.10
CA LEU A 96 -8.48 30.77 31.86
C LEU A 96 -9.09 32.19 31.86
N TYR A 97 -9.81 32.52 30.79
CA TYR A 97 -10.49 33.78 30.62
C TYR A 97 -11.73 33.76 31.49
N ASP A 98 -11.60 34.25 32.73
CA ASP A 98 -12.71 34.43 33.68
C ASP A 98 -13.48 35.72 33.38
N GLY A 99 -13.81 35.92 32.10
CA GLY A 99 -14.54 37.08 31.61
C GLY A 99 -15.95 36.72 31.16
N PRO A 100 -16.91 37.66 31.24
CA PRO A 100 -18.30 37.38 30.92
C PRO A 100 -18.44 36.85 29.49
N SER A 101 -19.06 35.67 29.37
CA SER A 101 -19.32 34.95 28.12
C SER A 101 -19.77 35.90 27.02
N LEU A 102 -18.86 36.19 26.09
CA LEU A 102 -19.16 36.93 24.88
C LEU A 102 -20.10 36.06 24.05
N ARG A 103 -21.41 36.33 24.17
CA ARG A 103 -22.43 35.75 23.30
C ARG A 103 -22.02 36.05 21.86
N THR A 104 -21.55 35.02 21.15
CA THR A 104 -21.30 35.03 19.70
C THR A 104 -22.64 35.07 18.97
N ARG A 105 -23.36 36.18 19.12
CA ARG A 105 -24.54 36.54 18.35
C ARG A 105 -24.05 37.07 17.01
N GLY A 106 -23.75 36.18 16.07
CA GLY A 106 -23.27 36.62 14.76
C GLY A 106 -22.78 35.55 13.81
N ARG A 107 -23.39 34.36 13.78
CA ARG A 107 -23.24 33.47 12.62
C ARG A 107 -24.03 34.08 11.45
N ARG A 108 -23.43 35.07 10.79
CA ARG A 108 -23.88 35.53 9.47
C ARG A 108 -23.78 34.32 8.54
N GLU A 109 -24.93 33.85 8.09
CA GLU A 109 -25.06 33.02 6.90
C GLU A 109 -24.40 33.77 5.73
N VAL A 110 -23.14 33.43 5.44
CA VAL A 110 -22.51 33.84 4.21
C VAL A 110 -23.09 32.94 3.12
N HIS A 111 -24.12 33.43 2.45
CA HIS A 111 -24.52 32.93 1.15
C HIS A 111 -23.31 32.97 0.20
N THR A 112 -22.65 31.84 -0.02
CA THR A 112 -21.74 31.69 -1.16
C THR A 112 -22.55 31.49 -2.42
N ARG A 113 -23.02 32.63 -2.96
CA ARG A 113 -23.56 32.78 -4.31
C ARG A 113 -22.39 32.73 -5.32
N ALA A 114 -22.67 32.13 -6.48
CA ALA A 114 -21.96 32.24 -7.76
C ALA A 114 -20.73 31.34 -8.00
N SER A 115 -21.04 30.08 -8.37
CA SER A 115 -20.77 29.54 -9.72
C SER A 115 -19.90 30.43 -10.62
N ARG A 116 -18.59 30.18 -10.67
CA ARG A 116 -17.73 30.62 -11.78
C ARG A 116 -17.54 29.49 -12.78
N LYS A 117 -18.36 29.58 -13.81
CA LYS A 117 -18.29 28.91 -15.11
C LYS A 117 -17.04 29.42 -15.85
N SER A 118 -15.94 28.67 -15.81
CA SER A 118 -14.78 28.93 -16.67
C SER A 118 -14.96 28.13 -17.96
N LYS A 119 -15.39 28.83 -19.02
CA LYS A 119 -15.39 28.35 -20.40
C LYS A 119 -14.02 28.70 -21.03
N ASN A 120 -13.39 27.68 -21.58
CA ASN A 120 -12.56 27.62 -22.80
C ASN A 120 -11.80 28.87 -23.25
N LEU A 121 -10.47 28.74 -23.43
CA LEU A 121 -9.80 29.33 -24.57
C LEU A 121 -8.56 28.52 -25.00
N THR A 122 -8.77 27.71 -26.02
CA THR A 122 -7.94 27.53 -27.22
C THR A 122 -6.51 28.08 -27.15
N ARG A 123 -5.51 27.19 -27.16
CA ARG A 123 -4.18 27.52 -27.66
C ARG A 123 -3.82 26.62 -28.84
N HIS A 124 -3.64 27.30 -29.96
CA HIS A 124 -3.23 26.76 -31.25
C HIS A 124 -1.80 26.23 -31.20
N THR A 125 -1.64 25.05 -31.77
CA THR A 125 -0.41 24.56 -32.39
C THR A 125 -0.03 25.43 -33.60
N PRO A 126 1.27 25.66 -33.82
CA PRO A 126 1.80 25.68 -35.17
C PRO A 126 2.84 24.58 -35.38
N VAL A 127 2.59 23.80 -36.43
CA VAL A 127 3.56 22.98 -37.16
C VAL A 127 4.41 23.92 -38.02
N ARG A 128 5.75 23.80 -38.01
CA ARG A 128 6.57 23.69 -39.25
C ARG A 128 8.07 23.41 -38.97
N THR A 129 8.48 22.26 -39.47
CA THR A 129 9.74 21.82 -40.10
C THR A 129 10.84 22.86 -40.36
N THR A 130 12.11 22.52 -40.04
CA THR A 130 13.28 22.50 -40.95
C THR A 130 14.52 21.82 -40.34
N SER A 131 15.25 21.13 -41.21
CA SER A 131 16.54 20.40 -41.19
C SER A 131 17.77 21.15 -40.62
N THR A 132 18.67 20.54 -39.82
CA THR A 132 19.97 19.85 -40.16
C THR A 132 21.14 20.81 -40.53
N PRO A 133 22.45 20.48 -40.42
CA PRO A 133 23.33 20.09 -39.29
C PRO A 133 24.56 21.04 -39.14
N ALA A 134 25.63 20.58 -38.43
CA ALA A 134 27.02 21.09 -38.37
C ALA A 134 27.32 22.09 -37.24
N SER A 135 28.17 21.76 -36.26
CA SER A 135 29.64 21.67 -36.29
C SER A 135 30.27 22.94 -35.70
N VAL A 136 31.42 22.78 -35.04
CA VAL A 136 32.38 23.81 -34.56
C VAL A 136 32.21 24.29 -33.10
N ALA A 137 32.99 23.65 -32.22
CA ALA A 137 33.67 24.29 -31.08
C ALA A 137 34.68 25.33 -31.63
N PRO A 138 35.08 26.43 -30.95
CA PRO A 138 35.70 26.39 -29.61
C PRO A 138 35.54 27.69 -28.77
N LYS A 139 36.33 27.74 -27.67
CA LYS A 139 36.88 28.90 -26.95
C LYS A 139 36.07 29.53 -25.80
N VAL A 140 36.55 29.14 -24.62
CA VAL A 140 36.73 29.92 -23.38
C VAL A 140 37.02 31.41 -23.65
N PRO A 141 36.43 32.30 -22.84
CA PRO A 141 37.30 33.16 -22.05
C PRO A 141 36.90 33.23 -20.57
N VAL A 142 37.96 33.16 -19.77
CA VAL A 142 38.10 33.60 -18.39
C VAL A 142 37.57 35.04 -18.22
N SER A 143 36.76 35.30 -17.18
CA SER A 143 37.00 36.40 -16.23
C SER A 143 35.89 36.54 -15.17
N GLN A 144 36.34 36.38 -13.92
CA GLN A 144 36.20 37.35 -12.84
C GLN A 144 34.87 37.53 -12.07
N VAL A 145 35.03 37.27 -10.76
CA VAL A 145 34.68 38.15 -9.64
C VAL A 145 33.19 38.41 -9.40
N ARG A 146 32.65 37.69 -8.40
CA ARG A 146 31.98 38.36 -7.26
C ARG A 146 31.95 37.45 -6.03
N ARG A 147 33.02 37.55 -5.26
CA ARG A 147 33.14 37.16 -3.86
C ARG A 147 32.08 37.95 -3.06
N ARG A 148 30.97 37.33 -2.70
CA ARG A 148 30.08 37.82 -1.64
C ARG A 148 30.38 37.02 -0.39
N GLU A 149 31.25 37.58 0.43
CA GLU A 149 31.36 37.22 1.84
C GLU A 149 30.03 37.54 2.51
N ARG A 150 29.31 36.50 2.93
CA ARG A 150 28.24 36.66 3.91
C ARG A 150 28.74 35.97 5.18
N ALA A 151 29.14 36.80 6.13
CA ALA A 151 29.54 36.42 7.46
C ALA A 151 28.48 35.50 8.10
N ALA A 152 28.94 34.35 8.58
CA ALA A 152 28.16 33.47 9.43
C ALA A 152 28.18 34.04 10.86
N PRO A 153 27.02 34.24 11.52
CA PRO A 153 27.00 34.42 12.96
C PRO A 153 27.16 33.05 13.63
N TYR A 154 28.28 32.93 14.32
CA TYR A 154 28.56 31.99 15.38
C TYR A 154 27.45 32.09 16.43
N SER A 155 26.79 30.99 16.73
CA SER A 155 25.96 30.85 17.93
C SER A 155 26.03 29.40 18.39
N SER A 156 27.04 29.18 19.22
CA SER A 156 26.90 28.57 20.54
C SER A 156 26.03 27.32 20.65
N SER A 157 26.73 26.20 20.66
CA SER A 157 26.54 25.06 21.54
C SER A 157 25.58 25.31 22.70
N SER A 158 24.47 24.57 22.75
CA SER A 158 23.71 24.35 23.97
C SER A 158 23.25 22.90 23.98
N SER A 159 24.14 22.06 24.53
CA SER A 159 23.88 20.70 24.93
C SER A 159 22.89 20.70 26.09
N SER A 160 21.59 20.67 25.80
CA SER A 160 20.57 20.33 26.79
C SER A 160 20.45 18.82 26.87
N SER A 161 21.25 18.24 27.76
CA SER A 161 21.12 16.87 28.24
C SER A 161 19.90 16.83 29.18
N ALA A 162 18.74 16.46 28.65
CA ALA A 162 17.56 16.16 29.46
C ALA A 162 17.77 14.80 30.15
N ARG A 163 18.42 14.88 31.31
CA ARG A 163 18.60 13.80 32.28
C ARG A 163 17.25 13.54 32.95
N TRP A 164 16.53 12.52 32.47
CA TRP A 164 15.38 11.99 33.19
C TRP A 164 15.91 11.19 34.39
N SER A 165 16.04 11.87 35.52
CA SER A 165 16.16 11.24 36.83
C SER A 165 14.77 10.73 37.23
N TYR A 166 14.59 9.42 37.21
CA TYR A 166 13.46 8.78 37.89
C TYR A 166 13.91 8.56 39.33
N GLU A 167 13.49 9.48 40.19
CA GLU A 167 13.70 9.40 41.63
C GLU A 167 12.76 8.36 42.24
N SER A 168 13.31 7.70 43.25
CA SER A 168 12.83 6.48 43.88
C SER A 168 11.64 6.68 44.82
N GLY A 169 10.77 5.67 44.87
CA GLY A 169 10.15 5.14 46.10
C GLY A 169 8.68 5.50 46.38
N PRO A 170 8.00 4.79 47.30
CA PRO A 170 8.53 3.79 48.23
C PRO A 170 7.93 2.37 48.07
N GLN A 171 8.64 1.45 48.73
CA GLN A 171 8.37 0.04 48.92
C GLN A 171 7.07 -0.21 49.70
N SER A 172 6.35 -1.29 49.38
CA SER A 172 5.46 -1.97 50.33
C SER A 172 5.44 -3.48 50.06
N THR A 173 6.14 -4.17 50.96
CA THR A 173 5.70 -5.35 51.73
C THR A 173 5.04 -6.53 51.01
N VAL A 174 5.88 -7.55 50.80
CA VAL A 174 5.71 -8.96 51.21
C VAL A 174 4.32 -9.33 51.77
N VAL A 175 3.61 -10.20 51.05
CA VAL A 175 2.85 -11.32 51.65
C VAL A 175 3.09 -12.57 50.82
N THR A 176 3.85 -13.48 51.42
CA THR A 176 3.93 -14.90 51.10
C THR A 176 2.60 -15.57 51.41
N GLN A 177 1.95 -16.20 50.43
CA GLN A 177 1.17 -17.41 50.71
C GLN A 177 1.36 -18.45 49.61
N ALA A 178 1.74 -19.63 50.07
CA ALA A 178 1.97 -20.84 49.32
C ALA A 178 0.65 -21.58 49.03
N SER A 179 0.80 -22.60 48.19
CA SER A 179 0.11 -23.89 48.24
C SER A 179 -1.07 -24.12 47.29
N THR A 180 -0.84 -25.15 46.46
CA THR A 180 -1.79 -26.22 46.07
C THR A 180 -2.87 -25.82 45.05
N SER A 181 -3.16 -26.54 43.99
CA SER A 181 -3.12 -27.99 43.77
C SER A 181 -2.99 -28.31 42.29
N ALA A 182 -2.38 -29.46 42.02
CA ALA A 182 -2.48 -30.17 40.76
C ALA A 182 -3.96 -30.44 40.41
N THR A 183 -4.32 -30.29 39.12
CA THR A 183 -5.44 -31.04 38.56
C THR A 183 -5.04 -31.48 37.16
N SER A 184 -4.55 -32.71 37.13
CA SER A 184 -4.58 -33.60 35.98
C SER A 184 -5.99 -33.63 35.40
N THR A 185 -6.13 -33.36 34.11
CA THR A 185 -7.24 -33.89 33.32
C THR A 185 -6.70 -34.25 31.96
N GLN A 186 -6.31 -35.52 31.85
CA GLN A 186 -6.32 -36.26 30.60
C GLN A 186 -7.72 -36.15 29.97
N ARG A 187 -7.81 -35.88 28.66
CA ARG A 187 -8.78 -36.58 27.82
C ARG A 187 -8.49 -36.44 26.32
N SER A 188 -8.22 -37.61 25.75
CA SER A 188 -8.65 -38.09 24.44
C SER A 188 -8.09 -37.44 23.18
N LEU A 189 -7.08 -38.14 22.68
CA LEU A 189 -6.93 -38.49 21.27
C LEU A 189 -8.29 -38.82 20.63
N VAL A 190 -8.71 -38.03 19.64
CA VAL A 190 -9.61 -38.49 18.59
C VAL A 190 -9.00 -38.06 17.26
N THR A 191 -8.28 -39.01 16.68
CA THR A 191 -7.86 -39.06 15.29
C THR A 191 -9.09 -39.26 14.44
N SER A 192 -9.44 -38.30 13.59
CA SER A 192 -10.38 -38.51 12.50
C SER A 192 -9.85 -37.87 11.23
N SER A 193 -9.19 -38.70 10.44
CA SER A 193 -8.88 -38.47 9.02
C SER A 193 -10.17 -38.47 8.21
N PRO A 194 -10.38 -37.48 7.30
CA PRO A 194 -11.29 -37.67 6.19
C PRO A 194 -10.50 -37.96 4.91
N ALA A 195 -10.91 -39.06 4.27
CA ALA A 195 -10.33 -39.65 3.08
C ALA A 195 -10.36 -38.73 1.86
N SER A 196 -9.28 -38.79 1.10
CA SER A 196 -9.11 -38.24 -0.23
C SER A 196 -10.08 -38.92 -1.21
N SER A 197 -11.07 -38.19 -1.71
CA SER A 197 -11.89 -38.62 -2.83
C SER A 197 -11.31 -38.09 -4.13
N THR A 198 -10.41 -38.87 -4.73
CA THR A 198 -9.92 -38.70 -6.09
C THR A 198 -11.05 -39.01 -7.08
N ARG A 199 -11.75 -37.98 -7.56
CA ARG A 199 -12.72 -38.13 -8.65
C ARG A 199 -11.99 -37.97 -9.98
N ARG A 200 -11.62 -39.11 -10.56
CA ARG A 200 -11.29 -39.28 -11.98
C ARG A 200 -12.54 -38.96 -12.81
N SER A 201 -12.47 -37.93 -13.64
CA SER A 201 -13.39 -37.79 -14.76
C SER A 201 -12.65 -38.16 -16.04
N ALA A 202 -13.21 -39.15 -16.71
CA ALA A 202 -12.70 -39.80 -17.89
C ALA A 202 -12.72 -38.89 -19.12
N ALA A 203 -11.75 -39.16 -19.99
CA ALA A 203 -11.69 -38.68 -21.35
C ALA A 203 -12.92 -39.14 -22.15
N ALA A 204 -13.54 -38.21 -22.87
CA ALA A 204 -14.41 -38.52 -23.99
C ALA A 204 -13.66 -38.17 -25.27
N SER A 205 -13.14 -39.21 -25.90
CA SER A 205 -12.68 -39.19 -27.29
C SER A 205 -13.88 -38.97 -28.21
N GLY A 206 -13.78 -38.00 -29.10
CA GLY A 206 -14.69 -37.80 -30.21
C GLY A 206 -13.89 -37.71 -31.51
N ALA A 207 -13.93 -38.79 -32.29
CA ALA A 207 -13.50 -38.89 -33.68
C ALA A 207 -14.23 -37.82 -34.53
N ASP A 208 -13.54 -37.07 -35.40
CA ASP A 208 -13.11 -37.41 -36.77
C ASP A 208 -14.24 -37.40 -37.82
N LEU A 209 -13.86 -37.01 -39.05
CA LEU A 209 -14.58 -36.94 -40.32
C LEU A 209 -15.20 -35.60 -40.73
N GLY A 210 -14.46 -34.91 -41.60
CA GLY A 210 -14.95 -33.77 -42.37
C GLY A 210 -13.97 -33.25 -43.43
N THR A 211 -13.26 -34.13 -44.14
CA THR A 211 -12.46 -33.80 -45.32
C THR A 211 -13.38 -33.34 -46.45
N PHE A 212 -13.38 -32.05 -46.76
CA PHE A 212 -13.82 -31.53 -48.06
C PHE A 212 -12.69 -30.72 -48.70
N HIS A 213 -12.04 -31.38 -49.66
CA HIS A 213 -11.16 -30.77 -50.65
C HIS A 213 -12.01 -30.01 -51.68
N HIS A 214 -11.68 -28.74 -51.93
CA HIS A 214 -12.05 -27.98 -53.13
C HIS A 214 -10.98 -26.89 -53.39
N PRO A 215 -10.86 -26.35 -54.63
CA PRO A 215 -9.59 -26.11 -55.32
C PRO A 215 -9.06 -24.67 -55.16
N PRO A 216 -7.84 -24.39 -55.66
CA PRO A 216 -7.19 -23.09 -55.48
C PRO A 216 -7.76 -22.07 -56.49
N ALA A 217 -8.53 -21.11 -56.00
CA ALA A 217 -8.87 -19.91 -56.73
C ALA A 217 -8.10 -18.74 -56.11
N THR A 218 -7.12 -18.23 -56.86
CA THR A 218 -6.33 -17.04 -56.60
C THR A 218 -7.22 -15.80 -56.53
N PRO A 219 -7.18 -14.99 -55.45
CA PRO A 219 -7.63 -13.62 -55.52
C PRO A 219 -6.51 -12.65 -55.11
N ALA A 220 -6.40 -11.63 -55.96
CA ALA A 220 -5.85 -10.29 -55.77
C ALA A 220 -5.36 -9.92 -54.35
N ALA A 221 -4.16 -9.34 -54.36
CA ALA A 221 -3.50 -8.69 -53.23
C ALA A 221 -4.44 -7.83 -52.37
N PRO A 222 -4.61 -8.16 -51.08
CA PRO A 222 -5.21 -7.24 -50.13
C PRO A 222 -4.16 -6.19 -49.74
N SER A 223 -4.50 -4.93 -50.03
CA SER A 223 -3.89 -3.74 -49.47
C SER A 223 -3.59 -3.94 -47.99
N GLY A 224 -2.34 -3.67 -47.61
CA GLY A 224 -1.82 -3.80 -46.26
C GLY A 224 -2.61 -2.96 -45.26
N HIS A 225 -3.64 -3.56 -44.68
CA HIS A 225 -4.06 -3.26 -43.32
C HIS A 225 -3.00 -3.88 -42.41
N GLY A 226 -1.99 -3.08 -42.07
CA GLY A 226 -1.09 -3.40 -40.97
C GLY A 226 -1.91 -3.80 -39.74
N PRO A 227 -1.42 -4.73 -38.91
CA PRO A 227 -2.17 -5.26 -37.78
C PRO A 227 -2.74 -4.10 -36.98
N THR A 228 -4.04 -3.89 -37.12
CA THR A 228 -4.82 -2.94 -36.35
C THR A 228 -4.52 -3.29 -34.92
N ALA A 229 -3.78 -2.43 -34.23
CA ALA A 229 -3.36 -2.62 -32.85
C ALA A 229 -4.57 -3.16 -32.09
N GLY A 230 -4.51 -4.45 -31.72
CA GLY A 230 -5.61 -5.16 -31.09
C GLY A 230 -6.11 -4.34 -29.90
N PRO A 231 -7.41 -4.41 -29.58
CA PRO A 231 -8.02 -3.61 -28.52
C PRO A 231 -7.08 -3.64 -27.32
N SER A 232 -6.45 -2.51 -27.04
CA SER A 232 -5.33 -2.42 -26.13
C SER A 232 -5.77 -3.05 -24.82
N THR A 233 -5.22 -4.24 -24.56
CA THR A 233 -5.59 -5.09 -23.43
C THR A 233 -5.01 -4.48 -22.17
N ASN A 234 -5.51 -3.30 -21.80
CA ASN A 234 -5.45 -2.75 -20.46
C ASN A 234 -6.33 -3.63 -19.57
N THR A 235 -5.88 -4.88 -19.43
CA THR A 235 -6.50 -5.86 -18.56
C THR A 235 -6.34 -5.39 -17.13
N VAL A 236 -7.35 -5.70 -16.33
CA VAL A 236 -7.31 -5.53 -14.87
C VAL A 236 -6.00 -6.07 -14.29
N LEU A 237 -5.51 -7.20 -14.82
CA LEU A 237 -4.25 -7.82 -14.41
C LEU A 237 -3.04 -6.88 -14.57
N SER A 238 -2.85 -6.25 -15.74
CA SER A 238 -1.75 -5.32 -15.97
C SER A 238 -1.83 -4.09 -15.06
N ALA A 239 -3.05 -3.59 -14.83
CA ALA A 239 -3.26 -2.49 -13.88
C ALA A 239 -2.86 -2.90 -12.46
N LEU A 240 -3.26 -4.08 -11.98
CA LEU A 240 -2.90 -4.57 -10.65
C LEU A 240 -1.38 -4.82 -10.50
N GLN A 241 -0.73 -5.37 -11.53
CA GLN A 241 0.73 -5.59 -11.55
C GLN A 241 1.51 -4.28 -11.46
N SER A 242 1.00 -3.18 -12.01
CA SER A 242 1.62 -1.85 -11.90
C SER A 242 1.71 -1.35 -10.44
N TYR A 243 0.89 -1.89 -9.54
CA TYR A 243 0.94 -1.60 -8.10
C TYR A 243 1.83 -2.59 -7.31
N HIS A 244 2.67 -3.36 -8.00
CA HIS A 244 3.60 -4.35 -7.43
C HIS A 244 2.93 -5.50 -6.66
N LEU A 245 1.75 -5.93 -7.11
CA LEU A 245 1.17 -7.17 -6.58
C LEU A 245 1.91 -8.38 -7.16
N PRO A 246 2.19 -9.42 -6.35
CA PRO A 246 2.64 -10.71 -6.86
C PRO A 246 1.66 -11.23 -7.93
N GLU A 247 2.19 -11.88 -8.96
CA GLU A 247 1.39 -12.31 -10.11
C GLU A 247 0.24 -13.25 -9.72
N ALA A 248 0.48 -14.19 -8.80
CA ALA A 248 -0.55 -15.10 -8.29
C ALA A 248 -1.71 -14.36 -7.61
N ASP A 249 -1.40 -13.35 -6.79
CA ASP A 249 -2.42 -12.52 -6.12
C ASP A 249 -3.14 -11.61 -7.11
N ALA A 250 -2.42 -11.01 -8.05
CA ALA A 250 -3.02 -10.20 -9.11
C ALA A 250 -4.00 -11.03 -9.97
N LYS A 251 -3.66 -12.28 -10.31
CA LYS A 251 -4.55 -13.22 -11.02
C LYS A 251 -5.79 -13.57 -10.20
N ARG A 252 -5.63 -13.92 -8.91
CA ARG A 252 -6.75 -14.21 -8.01
C ARG A 252 -7.73 -13.04 -7.90
N VAL A 253 -7.20 -11.83 -7.68
CA VAL A 253 -8.02 -10.61 -7.59
C VAL A 253 -8.68 -10.29 -8.92
N THR A 254 -7.98 -10.49 -10.04
CA THR A 254 -8.57 -10.32 -11.38
C THR A 254 -9.71 -11.29 -11.62
N GLN A 255 -9.55 -12.57 -11.26
CA GLN A 255 -10.60 -13.58 -11.41
C GLN A 255 -11.81 -13.27 -10.52
N LEU A 256 -11.57 -12.81 -9.29
CA LEU A 256 -12.62 -12.35 -8.39
C LEU A 256 -13.38 -11.16 -8.99
N LEU A 257 -12.66 -10.15 -9.47
CA LEU A 257 -13.25 -8.98 -10.13
C LEU A 257 -14.07 -9.37 -11.37
N ALA A 258 -13.54 -10.29 -12.19
CA ALA A 258 -14.24 -10.83 -13.34
C ALA A 258 -15.54 -11.57 -12.96
N SER A 259 -15.57 -12.28 -11.83
CA SER A 259 -16.78 -12.94 -11.33
C SER A 259 -17.91 -11.97 -10.97
N VAL A 260 -17.56 -10.71 -10.67
CA VAL A 260 -18.52 -9.62 -10.41
C VAL A 260 -18.74 -8.73 -11.66
N GLY A 261 -18.20 -9.13 -12.81
CA GLY A 261 -18.36 -8.43 -14.08
C GLY A 261 -17.36 -7.29 -14.33
N VAL A 262 -16.32 -7.14 -13.49
CA VAL A 262 -15.24 -6.15 -13.70
C VAL A 262 -14.16 -6.78 -14.59
N VAL A 263 -14.31 -6.64 -15.90
CA VAL A 263 -13.44 -7.29 -16.91
C VAL A 263 -12.28 -6.38 -17.36
N ASP A 264 -12.48 -5.06 -17.33
CA ASP A 264 -11.52 -4.08 -17.85
C ASP A 264 -11.07 -3.03 -16.82
N ALA A 265 -9.99 -2.33 -17.15
CA ALA A 265 -9.48 -1.25 -16.31
C ALA A 265 -10.42 -0.02 -16.25
N ALA A 266 -11.39 0.12 -17.16
CA ALA A 266 -12.35 1.21 -17.15
C ALA A 266 -13.40 1.00 -16.03
N TYR A 267 -13.91 -0.21 -15.88
CA TYR A 267 -14.79 -0.61 -14.77
C TYR A 267 -14.10 -0.45 -13.42
N LEU A 268 -12.80 -0.74 -13.31
CA LEU A 268 -12.03 -0.45 -12.10
C LEU A 268 -12.04 1.04 -11.73
N ARG A 269 -11.94 1.95 -12.71
CA ARG A 269 -12.02 3.41 -12.44
C ARG A 269 -13.42 3.85 -12.03
N VAL A 270 -14.47 3.25 -12.60
CA VAL A 270 -15.85 3.49 -12.17
C VAL A 270 -16.04 3.02 -10.74
N LEU A 271 -15.59 1.80 -10.43
CA LEU A 271 -15.62 1.22 -9.08
C LEU A 271 -14.86 2.09 -8.07
N ALA A 272 -13.72 2.67 -8.48
CA ALA A 272 -12.94 3.57 -7.64
C ALA A 272 -13.72 4.83 -7.21
N ARG A 273 -14.66 5.30 -8.04
CA ARG A 273 -15.49 6.50 -7.83
C ARG A 273 -16.86 6.20 -7.22
N MET A 274 -17.24 4.94 -7.08
CA MET A 274 -18.57 4.54 -6.62
C MET A 274 -18.78 4.87 -5.12
N HIS A 275 -19.87 5.58 -4.81
CA HIS A 275 -20.29 5.80 -3.42
C HIS A 275 -20.79 4.46 -2.86
N GLY A 276 -20.11 3.92 -1.84
CA GLY A 276 -20.37 2.56 -1.34
C GLY A 276 -19.36 1.50 -1.78
N ARG A 277 -18.32 1.85 -2.56
CA ARG A 277 -17.18 0.98 -2.87
C ARG A 277 -16.66 0.22 -1.65
N ASP A 278 -16.44 0.94 -0.56
CA ASP A 278 -15.89 0.38 0.67
C ASP A 278 -16.86 -0.60 1.35
N GLY A 279 -18.17 -0.38 1.22
CA GLY A 279 -19.21 -1.30 1.71
C GLY A 279 -19.25 -2.59 0.89
N TRP A 280 -19.20 -2.49 -0.44
CA TRP A 280 -19.12 -3.64 -1.33
C TRP A 280 -17.85 -4.49 -1.08
N LEU A 281 -16.71 -3.83 -0.85
CA LEU A 281 -15.46 -4.51 -0.48
C LEU A 281 -15.58 -5.26 0.86
N CYS A 282 -16.29 -4.70 1.85
CA CYS A 282 -16.60 -5.39 3.10
C CYS A 282 -17.52 -6.59 2.87
N GLU A 283 -18.54 -6.47 2.04
CA GLU A 283 -19.47 -7.57 1.72
C GLU A 283 -18.75 -8.76 1.07
N MET A 284 -17.84 -8.52 0.10
CA MET A 284 -17.04 -9.59 -0.49
C MET A 284 -16.11 -10.28 0.52
N ARG A 285 -15.64 -9.54 1.53
CA ARG A 285 -14.90 -10.14 2.65
C ARG A 285 -15.81 -10.99 3.52
N ASP A 286 -16.98 -10.50 3.87
CA ASP A 286 -17.91 -11.16 4.78
C ASP A 286 -18.46 -12.46 4.15
N LYS A 287 -18.59 -12.51 2.81
CA LYS A 287 -18.85 -13.74 2.03
C LYS A 287 -17.66 -14.70 1.95
N GLY A 288 -16.47 -14.26 2.35
CA GLY A 288 -15.24 -15.05 2.28
C GLY A 288 -14.66 -15.22 0.88
N GLU A 289 -15.14 -14.45 -0.09
CA GLU A 289 -14.65 -14.43 -1.49
C GLU A 289 -13.35 -13.63 -1.61
N MET A 290 -13.18 -12.62 -0.75
CA MET A 290 -11.98 -11.79 -0.68
C MET A 290 -11.38 -11.82 0.71
N THR A 291 -10.06 -12.00 0.79
CA THR A 291 -9.36 -11.81 2.07
C THR A 291 -9.30 -10.33 2.42
N GLU A 292 -9.40 -9.97 3.70
CA GLU A 292 -9.22 -8.57 4.19
C GLU A 292 -7.87 -7.96 3.75
N ILE A 293 -6.81 -8.75 3.55
CA ILE A 293 -5.56 -8.25 2.96
C ILE A 293 -5.78 -7.84 1.50
N GLN A 294 -6.39 -8.71 0.68
CA GLN A 294 -6.78 -8.37 -0.69
C GLN A 294 -7.70 -7.15 -0.73
N MET A 295 -8.65 -7.05 0.21
CA MET A 295 -9.54 -5.90 0.35
C MET A 295 -8.77 -4.60 0.63
N ARG A 296 -7.82 -4.61 1.57
CA ARG A 296 -6.99 -3.43 1.88
C ARG A 296 -6.12 -3.02 0.70
N VAL A 297 -5.52 -4.01 0.03
CA VAL A 297 -4.71 -3.77 -1.18
C VAL A 297 -5.59 -3.18 -2.28
N LEU A 298 -6.74 -3.79 -2.56
CA LEU A 298 -7.69 -3.32 -3.57
C LEU A 298 -8.23 -1.93 -3.22
N ARG A 299 -8.56 -1.65 -1.95
CA ARG A 299 -8.93 -0.31 -1.48
C ARG A 299 -7.81 0.70 -1.74
N GLU A 300 -6.55 0.37 -1.43
CA GLU A 300 -5.42 1.27 -1.68
C GLU A 300 -5.22 1.52 -3.17
N ILE A 301 -5.39 0.50 -4.02
CA ILE A 301 -5.33 0.63 -5.49
C ILE A 301 -6.46 1.55 -5.97
N LEU A 302 -7.69 1.29 -5.57
CA LEU A 302 -8.85 2.07 -5.98
C LEU A 302 -8.75 3.54 -5.53
N VAL A 303 -8.19 3.82 -4.35
CA VAL A 303 -7.89 5.20 -3.89
C VAL A 303 -6.84 5.90 -4.76
N ARG A 304 -5.90 5.16 -5.36
CA ARG A 304 -4.92 5.75 -6.29
C ARG A 304 -5.47 5.92 -7.71
N MET A 305 -6.56 5.25 -8.05
CA MET A 305 -7.21 5.31 -9.36
C MET A 305 -8.32 6.37 -9.44
N SER A 306 -8.85 6.82 -8.29
CA SER A 306 -9.89 7.84 -8.19
C SER A 306 -9.34 9.23 -8.48
#